data_AF-A0A8T1Z1T6-F1
#
_entry.id   AF-A0A8T1Z1T6-F1
#
_cell.length_a   1.000
_cell.length_b   1.000
_cell.length_c   1.000
_cell.angle_alpha   90.00
_cell.angle_beta   90.00
_cell.angle_gamma   90.00
#
_symmetry.space_group_name_H-M   'P 1'
#
loop_
_entity.id
_entity.type
_entity.pdbx_description
1 polymer ?
#
loop_
_entity_poly.entity_id
_entity_poly.type
_entity_poly.pdbx_seq_one_letter_code
_entity_poly.pdbx_strand_id
1 'polypeptide(L)'
;MKRSREEFQGGRNNIFVDEVPRLNLPLTTTPELINKIETYLNRNYTYLHQQIENSKTSTLLKSSEKIKAMNFPISMIKIGTWTPVAINPEDIVAKLYFAKKKLIWEFLFEEEETNMPRLKRKIEIQWNDVSSFEESIYTHDETGILKIELRKRPTFFIETNPQAGKHTQWKQLDRDFTD
;
A
#
# COMPACT_ATOMS: atom_id res chain seq x y z
N MET A 1 72.51 36.68 -36.94
CA MET A 1 72.66 35.21 -36.78
C MET A 1 71.31 34.58 -37.10
N LYS A 2 71.31 33.59 -38.01
CA LYS A 2 70.12 32.90 -38.55
C LYS A 2 69.20 32.35 -37.44
N ARG A 3 67.88 32.34 -37.64
CA ARG A 3 67.09 31.11 -37.96
C ARG A 3 65.57 31.36 -37.88
N SER A 4 64.91 30.97 -38.97
CA SER A 4 63.48 30.97 -39.30
C SER A 4 62.64 29.94 -38.54
N ARG A 5 61.32 30.18 -38.42
CA ARG A 5 60.15 29.31 -38.79
C ARG A 5 58.86 29.95 -38.24
N GLU A 6 57.88 30.38 -39.07
CA GLU A 6 56.69 29.60 -39.56
C GLU A 6 55.92 28.94 -38.39
N GLU A 7 54.59 28.95 -38.25
CA GLU A 7 53.43 29.39 -39.02
C GLU A 7 52.18 29.27 -38.08
N PHE A 8 51.07 29.92 -38.47
CA PHE A 8 49.63 29.57 -38.36
C PHE A 8 49.22 28.34 -37.50
N GLN A 9 48.09 28.25 -36.81
CA GLN A 9 46.73 28.76 -37.01
C GLN A 9 45.93 28.36 -35.74
N GLY A 10 44.95 29.15 -35.28
CA GLY A 10 43.55 28.74 -35.44
C GLY A 10 42.97 28.03 -34.20
N GLY A 11 41.89 28.57 -33.64
CA GLY A 11 41.17 27.90 -32.56
C GLY A 11 40.14 28.77 -31.87
N ARG A 12 39.07 29.13 -32.60
CA ARG A 12 37.84 29.68 -32.00
C ARG A 12 37.21 28.61 -31.11
N ASN A 13 37.16 28.85 -29.80
CA ASN A 13 36.34 28.05 -28.90
C ASN A 13 34.88 28.51 -29.05
N ASN A 14 34.15 27.90 -29.99
CA ASN A 14 32.69 27.93 -29.98
C ASN A 14 32.21 26.94 -28.92
N ILE A 15 31.59 27.47 -27.87
CA ILE A 15 30.84 26.74 -26.86
C ILE A 15 29.63 26.12 -27.58
N PHE A 16 29.65 24.80 -27.76
CA PHE A 16 28.46 24.03 -28.10
C PHE A 16 27.58 23.97 -26.86
N VAL A 17 26.51 24.77 -26.84
CA VAL A 17 25.36 24.53 -25.97
C VAL A 17 24.50 23.51 -26.70
N ASP A 18 24.64 22.24 -26.32
CA ASP A 18 23.74 21.18 -26.76
C ASP A 18 22.40 21.38 -26.01
N GLU A 19 21.58 22.28 -26.55
CA GLU A 19 20.23 22.51 -26.08
C GLU A 19 19.37 21.32 -26.54
N VAL A 20 19.27 20.31 -25.69
CA VAL A 20 18.40 19.15 -25.93
C VAL A 20 16.98 19.68 -26.15
N PRO A 21 16.31 19.38 -27.28
CA PRO A 21 15.00 19.94 -27.57
C PRO A 21 14.03 19.54 -26.45
N ARG A 22 13.50 20.53 -25.73
CA ARG A 22 12.38 20.29 -24.82
C ARG A 22 11.18 19.94 -25.66
N LEU A 23 10.93 18.65 -25.80
CA LEU A 23 9.77 18.07 -26.44
C LEU A 23 8.53 18.52 -25.65
N ASN A 24 8.00 19.69 -25.99
CA ASN A 24 6.70 20.19 -25.58
C ASN A 24 5.62 19.35 -26.29
N LEU A 25 5.59 18.04 -26.01
CA LEU A 25 4.61 17.11 -26.53
C LEU A 25 3.32 17.33 -25.72
N PRO A 26 2.28 17.95 -26.31
CA PRO A 26 0.97 17.86 -25.69
C PRO A 26 0.59 16.38 -25.65
N LEU A 27 0.22 15.87 -24.46
CA LEU A 27 -0.33 14.52 -24.36
C LEU A 27 -1.69 14.51 -25.08
N THR A 28 -1.67 14.20 -26.37
CA THR A 28 -2.90 13.93 -27.12
C THR A 28 -3.38 12.54 -26.72
N THR A 29 -4.50 12.49 -26.03
CA THR A 29 -5.23 11.26 -25.71
C THR A 29 -5.80 10.67 -27.01
N THR A 30 -4.98 9.94 -27.75
CA THR A 30 -5.41 9.23 -28.97
C THR A 30 -6.08 7.89 -28.58
N PRO A 31 -7.05 7.41 -29.38
CA PRO A 31 -7.65 6.10 -29.17
C PRO A 31 -6.63 4.96 -29.17
N GLU A 32 -5.54 5.10 -29.93
CA GLU A 32 -4.44 4.13 -29.94
C GLU A 32 -3.67 4.09 -28.63
N LEU A 33 -3.39 5.26 -28.03
CA LEU A 33 -2.74 5.32 -26.72
C LEU A 33 -3.63 4.70 -25.64
N ILE A 34 -4.94 5.01 -25.67
CA ILE A 34 -5.92 4.42 -24.75
C ILE A 34 -5.95 2.90 -24.92
N ASN A 35 -6.07 2.41 -26.15
CA ASN A 35 -6.10 0.98 -26.42
C ASN A 35 -4.78 0.28 -26.00
N LYS A 36 -3.64 0.96 -26.14
CA LYS A 36 -2.35 0.45 -25.69
C LYS A 36 -2.26 0.38 -24.17
N ILE A 37 -2.81 1.37 -23.45
CA ILE A 37 -2.94 1.36 -21.99
C ILE A 37 -3.89 0.23 -21.55
N GLU A 38 -5.06 0.12 -22.16
CA GLU A 38 -6.03 -0.95 -21.86
C GLU A 38 -5.44 -2.33 -22.11
N THR A 39 -4.72 -2.51 -23.21
CA THR A 39 -4.03 -3.78 -23.54
C THR A 39 -2.93 -4.10 -22.53
N TYR A 40 -2.15 -3.10 -22.10
CA TYR A 40 -1.12 -3.28 -21.08
C TYR A 40 -1.72 -3.67 -19.73
N LEU A 41 -2.80 -3.00 -19.32
CA LEU A 41 -3.53 -3.32 -18.11
C LEU A 41 -4.13 -4.73 -18.18
N ASN A 42 -4.85 -5.06 -19.26
CA ASN A 42 -5.45 -6.38 -19.47
C ASN A 42 -4.41 -7.51 -19.46
N ARG A 43 -3.24 -7.31 -20.08
CA ARG A 43 -2.17 -8.31 -20.08
C ARG A 43 -1.62 -8.56 -18.68
N ASN A 44 -1.45 -7.51 -17.87
CA ASN A 44 -1.05 -7.64 -16.48
C ASN A 44 -2.14 -8.31 -15.62
N TYR A 45 -3.42 -8.01 -15.86
CA TYR A 45 -4.53 -8.72 -15.24
C TYR A 45 -4.52 -10.22 -15.58
N THR A 46 -4.27 -10.59 -16.85
CA THR A 46 -4.20 -12.00 -17.27
C THR A 46 -3.00 -12.74 -16.63
N TYR A 47 -1.85 -12.09 -16.50
CA TYR A 47 -0.68 -12.66 -15.81
C TYR A 47 -0.93 -12.88 -14.32
N LEU A 48 -1.63 -11.94 -13.66
CA LEU A 48 -2.05 -12.09 -12.27
C LEU A 48 -3.06 -13.24 -12.12
N HIS A 49 -3.99 -13.40 -13.07
CA HIS A 49 -4.93 -14.53 -13.08
C HIS A 49 -4.23 -15.90 -13.22
N GLN A 50 -3.17 -16.02 -14.02
CA GLN A 50 -2.41 -17.28 -14.15
C GLN A 50 -1.69 -17.70 -12.87
N GLN A 51 -1.22 -16.75 -12.04
CA GLN A 51 -0.66 -17.08 -10.73
C GLN A 51 -1.75 -17.45 -9.71
N ILE A 52 -2.95 -16.84 -9.82
CA ILE A 52 -4.05 -17.11 -8.89
C ILE A 52 -4.75 -18.45 -9.20
N GLU A 53 -4.78 -18.94 -10.45
CA GLU A 53 -5.46 -20.21 -10.76
C GLU A 53 -4.83 -21.46 -10.09
N ASN A 54 -3.59 -21.38 -9.62
CA ASN A 54 -2.97 -22.47 -8.84
C ASN A 54 -3.34 -22.45 -7.34
N SER A 55 -4.09 -21.45 -6.88
CA SER A 55 -4.63 -21.37 -5.52
C SER A 55 -6.10 -20.96 -5.58
N LYS A 56 -6.98 -21.94 -5.37
CA LYS A 56 -8.44 -21.84 -5.49
C LYS A 56 -9.04 -20.58 -4.83
N THR A 57 -9.15 -19.48 -5.59
CA THR A 57 -10.14 -18.41 -5.45
C THR A 57 -9.89 -17.33 -6.52
N SER A 58 -10.54 -17.42 -7.68
CA SER A 58 -10.55 -16.32 -8.68
C SER A 58 -11.88 -16.26 -9.41
N THR A 59 -12.77 -15.41 -8.93
CA THR A 59 -13.86 -14.82 -9.73
C THR A 59 -13.94 -13.34 -9.40
N LEU A 60 -13.33 -12.52 -10.24
CA LEU A 60 -13.67 -11.13 -10.53
C LEU A 60 -12.98 -10.92 -11.89
N LEU A 61 -13.65 -10.72 -13.02
CA LEU A 61 -14.33 -9.47 -13.36
C LEU A 61 -15.42 -9.76 -14.42
N LYS A 62 -16.66 -10.03 -13.99
CA LYS A 62 -17.87 -9.91 -14.83
C LYS A 62 -19.15 -10.00 -14.01
N SER A 63 -19.25 -9.21 -12.95
CA SER A 63 -20.53 -8.90 -12.34
C SER A 63 -20.32 -7.73 -11.40
N SER A 64 -21.35 -6.91 -11.24
CA SER A 64 -21.52 -6.00 -10.10
C SER A 64 -21.68 -6.76 -8.77
N GLU A 65 -20.98 -7.89 -8.63
CA GLU A 65 -20.90 -8.65 -7.40
C GLU A 65 -20.20 -7.79 -6.37
N LYS A 66 -20.93 -7.51 -5.29
CA LYS A 66 -20.48 -6.81 -4.09
C LYS A 66 -19.03 -7.19 -3.79
N ILE A 67 -18.10 -6.26 -4.05
CA ILE A 67 -16.67 -6.47 -3.79
C ILE A 67 -16.53 -6.84 -2.31
N LYS A 68 -16.16 -8.11 -2.07
CA LYS A 68 -15.92 -8.62 -0.71
C LYS A 68 -14.73 -7.88 -0.12
N ALA A 69 -14.73 -7.75 1.21
CA ALA A 69 -13.57 -7.20 1.89
C ALA A 69 -12.37 -8.12 1.67
N MET A 70 -11.20 -7.55 1.38
CA MET A 70 -9.95 -8.29 1.43
C MET A 70 -9.55 -8.44 2.89
N ASN A 71 -9.26 -9.66 3.33
CA ASN A 71 -8.75 -9.92 4.67
C ASN A 71 -7.37 -10.57 4.52
N PHE A 72 -6.39 -10.08 5.26
CA PHE A 72 -5.06 -10.68 5.28
C PHE A 72 -4.43 -10.55 6.68
N PRO A 73 -3.66 -11.56 7.10
CA PRO A 73 -2.93 -11.51 8.36
C PRO A 73 -1.80 -10.48 8.28
N ILE A 74 -1.46 -9.87 9.41
CA ILE A 74 -0.32 -8.97 9.55
C ILE A 74 0.65 -9.58 10.58
N SER A 75 1.93 -9.60 10.25
CA SER A 75 2.98 -10.06 11.17
C SER A 75 3.35 -9.01 12.22
N MET A 76 3.36 -7.73 11.86
CA MET A 76 3.73 -6.64 12.76
C MET A 76 3.08 -5.32 12.30
N ILE A 77 2.63 -4.51 13.27
CA ILE A 77 2.25 -3.11 13.03
C ILE A 77 3.23 -2.20 13.75
N LYS A 78 3.52 -1.03 13.19
CA LYS A 78 4.31 0.01 13.84
C LYS A 78 3.58 1.34 13.79
N ILE A 79 3.26 1.89 14.95
CA ILE A 79 2.70 3.23 15.14
C ILE A 79 3.57 3.93 16.18
N GLY A 80 4.42 4.87 15.75
CA GLY A 80 5.39 5.49 16.67
C GLY A 80 6.31 4.44 17.32
N THR A 81 6.28 4.37 18.65
CA THR A 81 6.99 3.38 19.49
C THR A 81 6.20 2.09 19.70
N TRP A 82 4.90 2.09 19.42
CA TRP A 82 4.02 0.95 19.61
C TRP A 82 4.15 -0.04 18.44
N THR A 83 4.70 -1.22 18.73
CA THR A 83 5.04 -2.25 17.74
C THR A 83 4.53 -3.65 18.10
N PRO A 84 3.23 -3.91 18.06
CA PRO A 84 2.71 -5.25 18.28
C PRO A 84 3.16 -6.21 17.17
N VAL A 85 3.56 -7.41 17.59
CA VAL A 85 3.96 -8.52 16.71
C VAL A 85 2.96 -9.66 16.92
N ALA A 86 2.45 -10.22 15.82
CA ALA A 86 1.55 -11.35 15.85
C ALA A 86 2.31 -12.64 16.23
N ILE A 87 1.80 -13.39 17.20
CA ILE A 87 2.33 -14.71 17.56
C ILE A 87 1.69 -15.77 16.66
N ASN A 88 0.40 -15.63 16.42
CA ASN A 88 -0.40 -16.45 15.52
C ASN A 88 -0.93 -15.60 14.35
N PRO A 89 -1.21 -16.21 13.17
CA PRO A 89 -1.73 -15.49 12.01
C PRO A 89 -3.03 -14.71 12.24
N GLU A 90 -3.83 -15.14 13.22
CA GLU A 90 -5.13 -14.54 13.56
C GLU A 90 -5.03 -13.43 14.63
N ASP A 91 -3.83 -13.17 15.14
CA ASP A 91 -3.63 -12.19 16.22
C ASP A 91 -3.77 -10.75 15.73
N ILE A 92 -3.34 -10.50 14.49
CA ILE A 92 -3.46 -9.19 13.83
C ILE A 92 -4.00 -9.43 12.42
N VAL A 93 -5.21 -8.94 12.16
CA VAL A 93 -5.88 -9.11 10.86
C VAL A 93 -6.24 -7.76 10.28
N ALA A 94 -5.78 -7.47 9.08
CA ALA A 94 -6.24 -6.34 8.28
C ALA A 94 -7.42 -6.72 7.41
N LYS A 95 -8.37 -5.80 7.31
CA LYS A 95 -9.53 -5.88 6.43
C LYS A 95 -9.67 -4.60 5.62
N LEU A 96 -9.67 -4.71 4.31
CA LEU A 96 -9.92 -3.61 3.38
C LEU A 96 -11.36 -3.72 2.86
N TYR A 97 -12.24 -2.87 3.36
CA TYR A 97 -13.62 -2.78 2.90
C TYR A 97 -13.75 -1.74 1.78
N PHE A 98 -13.50 -2.14 0.53
CA PHE A 98 -13.60 -1.23 -0.62
C PHE A 98 -14.99 -0.60 -0.76
N ALA A 99 -16.06 -1.40 -0.65
CA ALA A 99 -17.43 -0.91 -0.74
C ALA A 99 -17.80 0.07 0.37
N LYS A 100 -17.25 -0.10 1.58
CA LYS A 100 -17.48 0.79 2.73
C LYS A 100 -16.45 1.90 2.85
N LYS A 101 -15.43 1.92 1.97
CA LYS A 101 -14.31 2.86 1.99
C LYS A 101 -13.66 2.96 3.37
N LYS A 102 -13.25 1.83 3.94
CA LYS A 102 -12.53 1.80 5.22
C LYS A 102 -11.56 0.64 5.37
N LEU A 103 -10.53 0.85 6.17
CA LEU A 103 -9.58 -0.15 6.63
C LEU A 103 -9.88 -0.46 8.09
N ILE A 104 -9.79 -1.74 8.43
CA ILE A 104 -9.96 -2.22 9.78
C ILE A 104 -8.75 -3.07 10.13
N TRP A 105 -8.11 -2.78 11.26
CA TRP A 105 -7.14 -3.67 11.88
C TRP A 105 -7.75 -4.22 13.16
N GLU A 106 -7.89 -5.53 13.25
CA GLU A 106 -8.35 -6.24 14.45
C GLU A 106 -7.15 -6.89 15.13
N PHE A 107 -7.12 -6.77 16.46
CA PHE A 107 -6.04 -7.27 17.31
C PHE A 107 -6.63 -8.18 18.37
N LEU A 108 -5.93 -9.26 18.66
CA LEU A 108 -6.25 -10.17 19.76
C LEU A 108 -5.06 -10.20 20.72
N PHE A 109 -5.01 -9.25 21.65
CA PHE A 109 -3.92 -9.16 22.63
C PHE A 109 -4.22 -9.97 23.87
N GLU A 110 -3.22 -10.69 24.36
CA GLU A 110 -3.22 -11.27 25.69
C GLU A 110 -2.75 -10.19 26.67
N GLU A 111 -3.56 -9.88 27.67
CA GLU A 111 -3.13 -9.01 28.77
C GLU A 111 -2.63 -9.90 29.91
N GLU A 112 -1.35 -10.29 29.83
CA GLU A 112 -0.71 -11.18 30.81
C GLU A 112 -0.73 -10.57 32.22
N GLU A 113 -0.63 -9.25 32.35
CA GLU A 113 -0.52 -8.57 33.65
C GLU A 113 -1.84 -8.50 34.43
N THR A 114 -2.98 -8.45 33.74
CA THR A 114 -4.28 -8.18 34.38
C THR A 114 -5.10 -9.44 34.63
N ASN A 115 -4.62 -10.62 34.17
CA ASN A 115 -5.36 -11.89 34.20
C ASN A 115 -6.77 -11.75 33.57
N MET A 116 -6.90 -10.78 32.66
CA MET A 116 -8.14 -10.45 32.00
C MET A 116 -8.34 -11.34 30.77
N PRO A 117 -9.60 -11.60 30.37
CA PRO A 117 -9.87 -12.32 29.14
C PRO A 117 -9.17 -11.64 27.96
N ARG A 118 -8.67 -12.43 27.02
CA ARG A 118 -8.09 -11.97 25.75
C ARG A 118 -9.14 -11.21 24.92
N LEU A 119 -9.25 -9.89 25.15
CA LEU A 119 -10.24 -9.03 24.51
C LEU A 119 -9.75 -8.56 23.14
N LYS A 120 -10.65 -8.53 22.16
CA LYS A 120 -10.33 -7.96 20.86
C LYS A 120 -10.22 -6.43 20.94
N ARG A 121 -9.24 -5.88 20.23
CA ARG A 121 -9.13 -4.45 19.95
C ARG A 121 -9.25 -4.20 18.45
N LYS A 122 -9.63 -2.99 18.07
CA LYS A 122 -9.81 -2.64 16.66
C LYS A 122 -9.44 -1.19 16.39
N ILE A 123 -8.71 -0.98 15.30
CA ILE A 123 -8.44 0.34 14.71
C ILE A 123 -9.26 0.43 13.42
N GLU A 124 -10.06 1.49 13.29
CA GLU A 124 -10.83 1.81 12.08
C GLU A 124 -10.31 3.09 11.44
N ILE A 125 -9.96 3.00 10.16
CA ILE A 125 -9.43 4.09 9.35
C ILE A 125 -10.38 4.32 8.18
N GLN A 126 -10.90 5.53 8.03
CA GLN A 126 -11.72 5.88 6.86
C GLN A 126 -10.81 6.13 5.65
N TRP A 127 -11.23 5.72 4.46
CA TRP A 127 -10.43 5.90 3.24
C TRP A 127 -10.15 7.38 2.95
N ASN A 128 -11.10 8.26 3.27
CA ASN A 128 -10.97 9.70 3.10
C ASN A 128 -9.85 10.30 3.98
N ASP A 129 -9.51 9.62 5.07
CA ASP A 129 -8.49 10.08 6.01
C ASP A 129 -7.09 9.58 5.62
N VAL A 130 -6.96 8.72 4.61
CA VAL A 130 -5.66 8.27 4.10
C VAL A 130 -5.06 9.32 3.17
N SER A 131 -3.82 9.75 3.43
CA SER A 131 -3.08 10.65 2.54
C SER A 131 -2.29 9.92 1.47
N SER A 132 -1.61 8.82 1.84
CA SER A 132 -0.76 8.07 0.94
C SER A 132 -0.68 6.59 1.33
N PHE A 133 -0.37 5.77 0.33
CA PHE A 133 0.03 4.37 0.49
C PHE A 133 1.41 4.22 -0.13
N GLU A 134 2.31 3.53 0.57
CA GLU A 134 3.64 3.19 0.08
C GLU A 134 3.90 1.71 0.37
N GLU A 135 4.09 0.93 -0.68
CA GLU A 135 4.47 -0.47 -0.60
C GLU A 135 5.99 -0.64 -0.66
N SER A 136 6.49 -1.61 0.09
CA SER A 136 7.86 -2.10 -0.02
C SER A 136 7.79 -3.62 -0.02
N ILE A 137 8.11 -4.25 -1.14
CA ILE A 137 8.05 -5.71 -1.31
C ILE A 137 9.48 -6.24 -1.35
N TYR A 138 9.77 -7.19 -0.47
CA TYR A 138 11.07 -7.85 -0.42
C TYR A 138 10.99 -9.15 -1.22
N THR A 139 11.73 -9.20 -2.34
CA THR A 139 11.68 -10.34 -3.28
C THR A 139 12.37 -11.61 -2.75
N HIS A 140 13.16 -11.49 -1.67
CA HIS A 140 13.90 -12.61 -1.11
C HIS A 140 13.04 -13.52 -0.22
N ASP A 141 12.10 -12.95 0.53
CA ASP A 141 11.29 -13.67 1.53
C ASP A 141 9.78 -13.52 1.31
N GLU A 142 9.38 -12.94 0.17
CA GLU A 142 7.99 -12.68 -0.20
C GLU A 142 7.21 -11.84 0.84
N THR A 143 7.93 -11.12 1.71
CA THR A 143 7.33 -10.23 2.68
C THR A 143 7.14 -8.84 2.10
N GLY A 144 6.18 -8.10 2.67
CA GLY A 144 5.90 -6.73 2.25
C GLY A 144 5.54 -5.85 3.43
N ILE A 145 5.92 -4.58 3.35
CA ILE A 145 5.49 -3.54 4.26
C ILE A 145 4.56 -2.62 3.48
N LEU A 146 3.35 -2.42 4.00
CA LEU A 146 2.44 -1.39 3.54
C LEU A 146 2.45 -0.25 4.55
N LYS A 147 3.04 0.87 4.17
CA LYS A 147 2.96 2.11 4.94
C LYS A 147 1.70 2.86 4.54
N ILE A 148 1.00 3.36 5.55
CA ILE A 148 -0.23 4.12 5.38
C ILE A 148 -0.05 5.42 6.14
N GLU A 149 -0.12 6.52 5.43
CA GLU A 149 -0.07 7.86 6.03
C GLU A 149 -1.49 8.39 6.16
N LEU A 150 -1.79 9.03 7.30
CA LEU A 150 -3.14 9.49 7.63
C LEU A 150 -3.16 11.00 7.87
N ARG A 151 -4.21 11.65 7.35
CA ARG A 151 -4.52 13.07 7.61
C ARG A 151 -5.27 13.28 8.92
N LYS A 152 -5.95 12.24 9.43
CA LYS A 152 -6.70 12.28 10.68
C LYS A 152 -6.43 11.06 11.53
N ARG A 153 -6.61 11.22 12.84
CA ARG A 153 -6.48 10.14 13.82
C ARG A 153 -7.51 9.03 13.52
N PRO A 154 -7.10 7.74 13.54
CA PRO A 154 -8.03 6.61 13.47
C PRO A 154 -9.03 6.58 14.63
N THR A 155 -10.06 5.75 14.49
CA THR A 155 -10.99 5.45 15.60
C THR A 155 -10.63 4.12 16.25
N PHE A 156 -10.60 4.08 17.57
CA PHE A 156 -10.18 2.92 18.36
C PHE A 156 -11.38 2.28 19.06
N PHE A 157 -11.41 0.95 19.12
CA PHE A 157 -12.48 0.19 19.76
C PHE A 157 -11.92 -0.97 20.58
N ILE A 158 -12.67 -1.35 21.62
CA ILE A 158 -12.45 -2.56 22.41
C ILE A 158 -13.71 -3.42 22.39
N GLU A 159 -13.52 -4.74 22.45
CA GLU A 159 -14.61 -5.69 22.66
C GLU A 159 -15.24 -5.53 24.05
N THR A 160 -16.56 -5.64 24.11
CA THR A 160 -17.32 -5.61 25.37
C THR A 160 -18.20 -6.84 25.47
N ASN A 161 -18.23 -7.46 26.66
CA ASN A 161 -19.09 -8.61 26.95
C ASN A 161 -18.97 -9.75 25.90
N PRO A 162 -17.78 -10.37 25.76
CA PRO A 162 -17.58 -11.44 24.78
C PRO A 162 -18.55 -12.60 25.07
N GLN A 163 -19.37 -12.97 24.09
CA GLN A 163 -20.32 -14.05 24.20
C GLN A 163 -20.07 -15.11 23.12
N ALA A 164 -19.81 -16.34 23.54
CA ALA A 164 -19.59 -17.46 22.64
C ALA A 164 -20.77 -17.62 21.66
N GLY A 165 -20.47 -17.76 20.36
CA GLY A 165 -21.45 -17.91 19.31
C GLY A 165 -22.21 -16.63 18.89
N LYS A 166 -21.90 -15.47 19.48
CA LYS A 166 -22.48 -14.18 19.07
C LYS A 166 -21.46 -13.30 18.36
N HIS A 167 -21.97 -12.32 17.59
CA HIS A 167 -21.13 -11.30 16.98
C HIS A 167 -20.47 -10.41 18.05
N THR A 168 -19.19 -10.10 17.86
CA THR A 168 -18.42 -9.19 18.71
C THR A 168 -19.11 -7.83 18.82
N GLN A 169 -19.33 -7.39 20.06
CA GLN A 169 -19.81 -6.04 20.37
C GLN A 169 -18.62 -5.11 20.57
N TRP A 170 -18.65 -3.97 19.90
CA TRP A 170 -17.56 -2.98 19.93
C TRP A 170 -17.98 -1.74 20.70
N LYS A 171 -17.13 -1.31 21.64
CA LYS A 171 -17.22 0.00 22.28
C LYS A 171 -16.09 0.88 21.77
N GLN A 172 -16.43 2.08 21.30
CA GLN A 172 -15.45 3.07 20.91
C GLN A 172 -14.71 3.60 22.15
N LEU A 173 -13.40 3.79 22.01
CA LEU A 173 -12.54 4.35 23.05
C LEU A 173 -12.32 5.86 22.81
N ASP A 174 -12.31 6.64 23.88
CA ASP A 174 -11.96 8.07 23.83
C ASP A 174 -10.45 8.30 23.71
N ARG A 175 -9.65 7.34 24.22
CA ARG A 175 -8.19 7.30 24.13
C ARG A 175 -7.74 6.17 23.20
N ASP A 176 -6.61 6.35 22.51
CA ASP A 176 -5.96 5.25 21.80
C ASP A 176 -5.25 4.33 22.80
N PHE A 177 -4.86 3.17 22.31
CA PHE A 177 -4.13 2.15 23.08
C PHE A 177 -2.71 1.95 22.55
N THR A 178 -2.21 2.90 21.77
CA THR A 178 -0.92 2.84 21.08
C THR A 178 0.17 3.64 21.80
N ASP A 179 0.11 3.64 23.13
CA ASP A 179 1.09 4.28 24.01
C ASP A 179 2.41 3.48 24.07
#